data_AF-A0A645A2K9-F1
#
_entry.id   AF-A0A645A2K9-F1
#
_cell.length_a   1.000
_cell.length_b   1.000
_cell.length_c   1.000
_cell.angle_alpha   90.00
_cell.angle_beta   90.00
_cell.angle_gamma   90.00
#
_symmetry.space_group_name_H-M   'P 1'
#
loop_
_entity.id
_entity.type
_entity.pdbx_description
1 polymer ?
#
loop_
_entity_poly.entity_id
_entity_poly.type
_entity_poly.pdbx_seq_one_letter_code
_entity_poly.pdbx_strand_id
1 'polypeptide(L)' 'MTIILVTHDLLAISSQVRRLACLNGQLVYHGEPELNEHIVNSLYGCPVDLIAHGVPHRVLKTHEGESHHD' A
#
# COMPACT_ATOMS: atom_id res chain seq x y z
N MET A 1 5.35 24.06 14.22
CA MET A 1 4.02 23.87 13.60
C MET A 1 3.88 22.40 13.26
N THR A 2 2.78 21.76 13.63
CA THR A 2 2.52 20.34 13.33
C THR A 2 1.30 20.25 12.43
N ILE A 3 1.42 19.52 11.33
CA ILE A 3 0.32 19.30 10.38
C ILE A 3 0.04 17.81 10.34
N ILE A 4 -1.23 17.45 10.53
CA ILE A 4 -1.71 16.07 10.41
C ILE A 4 -2.54 16.02 9.12
N LEU A 5 -2.12 15.17 8.19
CA LEU A 5 -2.81 14.92 6.94
C LEU A 5 -3.43 13.52 6.99
N VAL A 6 -4.73 13.43 6.72
CA VAL A 6 -5.45 12.16 6.58
C VAL A 6 -5.82 11.99 5.12
N THR A 7 -5.37 10.89 4.53
CA THR A 7 -5.60 10.58 3.11
C THR A 7 -5.72 9.08 2.92
N HIS A 8 -6.43 8.70 1.85
CA HIS A 8 -6.54 7.32 1.39
C HIS A 8 -5.43 6.93 0.40
N ASP A 9 -4.73 7.92 -0.17
CA ASP A 9 -3.64 7.72 -1.12
C ASP A 9 -2.29 7.89 -0.41
N LEU A 10 -1.66 6.76 -0.10
CA LEU A 10 -0.37 6.70 0.58
C LEU A 10 0.80 6.93 -0.36
N LEU A 11 0.66 6.57 -1.64
CA LEU A 11 1.74 6.69 -2.62
C LEU A 11 1.97 8.16 -2.97
N ALA A 12 0.90 8.91 -3.23
CA ALA A 12 1.01 10.31 -3.68
C ALA A 12 1.66 11.23 -2.64
N ILE A 13 1.51 10.92 -1.34
CA ILE A 13 1.92 11.81 -0.25
C ILE A 13 3.21 11.39 0.45
N SER A 14 3.68 10.15 0.24
CA SER A 14 4.84 9.58 0.92
C SER A 14 6.09 10.49 0.83
N SER A 15 6.35 11.07 -0.35
CA SER A 15 7.47 12.00 -0.57
C SER A 15 7.33 13.38 0.08
N GLN A 16 6.13 13.72 0.57
CA GLN A 16 5.79 15.06 1.07
C GLN A 16 5.63 15.09 2.60
N VAL A 17 5.63 13.93 3.26
CA VAL A 17 5.43 13.81 4.71
C VAL A 17 6.70 13.36 5.41
N ARG A 18 6.86 13.80 6.65
CA ARG A 18 8.03 13.44 7.48
C ARG A 18 7.88 12.09 8.16
N ARG A 19 6.64 11.69 8.45
CA ARG A 19 6.30 10.41 9.05
C ARG A 19 4.96 9.94 8.54
N LEU A 20 4.78 8.64 8.52
CA LEU A 20 3.57 7.96 8.10
C LEU A 20 2.97 7.17 9.26
N ALA A 21 1.65 7.09 9.29
CA ALA A 21 0.88 6.21 10.15
C ALA A 21 -0.19 5.54 9.29
N CYS A 22 -0.11 4.21 9.14
CA CYS A 22 -1.00 3.46 8.27
C CYS A 22 -2.01 2.66 9.10
N LEU A 23 -3.28 2.72 8.71
CA LEU A 23 -4.41 2.20 9.48
C LEU A 23 -5.31 1.31 8.62
N ASN A 24 -5.77 0.19 9.16
CA ASN A 24 -6.80 -0.68 8.53
C ASN A 24 -7.92 -1.06 9.52
N GLY A 25 -8.22 -0.17 10.48
CA GLY A 25 -9.01 -0.45 11.68
C GLY A 25 -8.13 -0.65 12.93
N GLN A 26 -6.84 -0.97 12.72
CA GLN A 26 -5.78 -0.88 13.73
C GLN A 26 -4.56 -0.15 13.16
N LEU A 27 -3.65 0.31 14.03
CA LEU A 27 -2.39 0.94 13.62
C LEU A 27 -1.41 -0.14 13.15
N VAL A 28 -1.23 -0.25 11.83
CA VAL A 28 -0.39 -1.28 11.20
C VAL A 28 1.06 -0.83 11.12
N TYR A 29 1.30 0.47 10.92
CA TYR A 29 2.64 1.02 10.79
C TYR A 29 2.70 2.45 11.31
N HIS A 30 3.82 2.82 11.92
CA HIS A 30 4.17 4.21 12.21
C HIS A 30 5.68 4.41 12.11
N GLY A 31 6.14 5.33 11.27
CA GLY A 31 7.57 5.58 11.09
C GLY A 31 7.89 6.53 9.94
N GLU A 32 9.09 6.36 9.38
CA GLU A 32 9.54 7.09 8.20
C GLU A 32 8.68 6.75 6.97
N PRO A 33 8.61 7.63 5.96
CA PRO A 33 7.77 7.43 4.77
C PRO A 33 8.28 6.38 3.77
N GLU A 34 9.23 5.53 4.17
CA GLU A 34 9.67 4.37 3.38
C GLU A 34 8.69 3.21 3.57
N LEU A 35 7.85 2.99 2.57
CA LEU A 35 6.93 1.85 2.55
C LEU A 35 7.64 0.63 1.96
N ASN A 36 7.69 -0.47 2.72
CA ASN A 36 8.14 -1.76 2.24
C ASN A 36 6.96 -2.65 1.85
N GLU A 37 7.22 -3.71 1.08
CA GLU A 37 6.20 -4.66 0.62
C GLU A 37 5.41 -5.28 1.78
N HIS A 38 6.07 -5.60 2.90
CA HIS A 38 5.40 -6.21 4.05
C HIS A 38 4.33 -5.28 4.66
N ILE A 39 4.64 -4.00 4.83
CA ILE A 39 3.72 -2.99 5.37
C ILE A 39 2.54 -2.84 4.43
N VAL A 40 2.79 -2.74 3.13
CA VAL A 40 1.73 -2.53 2.14
C VAL A 40 0.84 -3.76 1.98
N ASN A 41 1.41 -4.96 1.96
CA ASN A 41 0.64 -6.20 1.97
C ASN A 41 -0.26 -6.32 3.20
N SER A 42 0.27 -5.96 4.38
CA SER A 42 -0.50 -5.97 5.63
C SER A 42 -1.61 -4.92 5.64
N LEU A 43 -1.40 -3.78 4.97
CA LEU A 43 -2.36 -2.71 4.90
C LEU A 43 -3.53 -2.99 3.95
N TYR A 44 -3.21 -3.48 2.75
CA TYR A 44 -4.18 -3.75 1.69
C TYR A 44 -4.77 -5.16 1.76
N GLY A 45 -4.22 -6.04 2.62
CA GLY A 45 -4.72 -7.40 2.84
C GLY A 45 -4.49 -8.37 1.67
N CYS A 46 -3.64 -7.99 0.71
CA CYS A 46 -3.26 -8.81 -0.44
C CYS A 46 -1.84 -8.46 -0.91
N PRO A 47 -1.18 -9.31 -1.72
CA PRO A 47 0.09 -8.97 -2.34
C PRO A 47 -0.08 -7.75 -3.25
N VAL A 48 0.57 -6.65 -2.92
CA VAL A 48 0.56 -5.40 -3.68
C VAL A 48 1.99 -5.02 -4.01
N ASP A 49 2.28 -4.92 -5.31
CA ASP A 49 3.57 -4.42 -5.79
C ASP A 49 3.61 -2.89 -5.72
N LEU A 50 4.63 -2.38 -5.04
CA LEU A 50 4.82 -0.96 -4.78
C LEU A 50 5.62 -0.33 -5.92
N ILE A 51 4.93 0.36 -6.83
CA ILE A 51 5.56 1.06 -7.94
C ILE A 51 6.11 2.41 -7.43
N ALA A 52 7.33 2.40 -6.90
CA ALA A 52 8.06 3.63 -6.66
C ALA A 52 8.30 4.35 -8.01
N HIS A 53 8.13 5.68 -8.03
CA HIS A 53 8.34 6.50 -9.22
C HIS A 53 9.70 6.21 -9.86
N GLY A 54 9.69 5.43 -10.95
CA GLY A 54 10.88 5.10 -11.74
C GLY A 54 10.72 3.91 -12.69
N VAL A 55 9.96 2.86 -12.32
CA VAL A 55 9.76 1.69 -13.19
C VAL A 55 8.34 1.16 -13.06
N PRO A 56 7.53 1.18 -14.14
CA PRO A 56 6.14 0.71 -14.09
C PRO A 56 6.11 -0.82 -13.97
N HIS A 57 5.62 -1.35 -12.86
CA HIS A 57 5.37 -2.78 -12.72
C HIS A 57 3.86 -3.05 -12.63
N ARG A 58 3.26 -3.49 -13.75
CA ARG A 58 1.86 -3.92 -13.81
C ARG A 58 1.81 -5.43 -13.55
N VAL A 59 1.06 -5.87 -12.55
CA VAL A 59 0.76 -7.29 -12.35
C VAL A 59 -0.76 -7.48 -12.26
N LEU A 60 -1.32 -8.16 -13.26
CA LEU A 60 -2.69 -8.68 -13.24
C LEU A 60 -2.70 -10.00 -12.46
N LYS A 61 -3.72 -10.23 -11.63
CA LYS A 61 -3.93 -11.55 -11.03
C LYS A 61 -4.13 -12.59 -12.14
N THR A 62 -3.53 -13.77 -11.98
CA THR A 62 -3.97 -14.95 -12.73
C THR A 62 -5.34 -15.34 -12.17
N HIS A 63 -6.39 -15.23 -12.98
CA HIS A 63 -7.66 -15.90 -12.67
C HIS A 63 -7.44 -17.40 -12.88
N GLU A 64 -7.40 -18.18 -11.80
CA GLU A 64 -7.62 -19.61 -11.89
C GLU A 64 -9.09 -19.81 -12.26
N GLY A 65 -9.32 -20.33 -13.47
CA GLY A 65 -10.67 -20.61 -13.94
C GLY A 65 -11.34 -21.64 -13.03
N GLU A 66 -12.42 -21.24 -12.36
CA GLU A 66 -13.38 -22.18 -11.82
C GLU A 66 -14.06 -22.90 -13.00
N SER A 67 -13.48 -24.03 -13.37
CA SER A 67 -14.16 -25.08 -14.10
C SER A 67 -14.97 -25.88 -13.08
N HIS A 68 -16.17 -25.40 -12.78
CA HIS A 68 -17.20 -26.23 -12.15
C HIS A 68 -18.14 -26.75 -13.25
N HIS A 69 -17.97 -28.06 -13.49
CA HIS A 69 -18.92 -28.96 -14.13
C HIS A 69 -20.21 -28.98 -13.28
N ASP A 70 -21.32 -28.56 -13.88
CA ASP A 70 -22.59 -29.32 -14.05
C ASP A 70 -23.69 -28.42 -14.61
#